data_AF-A0A6G7XNG8-F1
#
_entry.id   AF-A0A6G7XNG8-F1
#
_cell.length_a   1.000
_cell.length_b   1.000
_cell.length_c   1.000
_cell.angle_alpha   90.00
_cell.angle_beta   90.00
_cell.angle_gamma   90.00
#
_symmetry.space_group_name_H-M   'P 1'
#
loop_
_entity.id
_entity.type
_entity.pdbx_description
1 polymer ?
#
loop_
_entity_poly.entity_id
_entity_poly.type
_entity_poly.pdbx_seq_one_letter_code
_entity_poly.pdbx_strand_id
1 'polypeptide(L)'
;MTSGPGDADGRSGHPGPARVVAEADGGSRGNPGSAAYGAVLKDAATGGLIAERGERIGVATNNVAEYRGLIAALELYNAHAEGAELEVRMDSKLVVEQMSGRWKIKHPDMRPLAERARSLAPAGTTYTWIPRGENVHADRLANEALDGPLGVVVGEAPTARDAAQDAEVTETAVARTDEVDPDHAEPVPTPPWEQGAPTVLVLVRHGETDDTSARLFSGHSGRDPELNALGRAHVAAAASWLAPLFEEPPVVLTSPLRRTRETAAVLVEAISRELGAGADLEAVVDDGLVEAGFGTWEGLTYTQVLERDAELFTAWLGDPDRRAGTTGDSMNGMAERMRVVRDRLLETYAARVVVAATHLTPIKMLVSEVLGLPMESVFKTEISPASVTVLAWYPDGRAVVRLLNGRPGGPALGTGAGVG
;
A
#
# COMPACT_ATOMS: atom_id res chain seq x y z
N MET A 1 -6.30 72.68 17.79
CA MET A 1 -5.90 72.14 16.47
C MET A 1 -4.67 71.27 16.70
N THR A 2 -4.73 70.21 17.52
CA THR A 2 -5.21 68.84 17.23
C THR A 2 -4.69 68.26 15.90
N SER A 3 -3.87 67.20 16.06
CA SER A 3 -3.72 65.97 15.24
C SER A 3 -3.27 66.13 13.78
N GLY A 4 -2.26 65.42 13.25
CA GLY A 4 -1.38 64.32 13.70
C GLY A 4 -0.64 63.78 12.45
N PRO A 5 0.50 63.05 12.58
CA PRO A 5 1.07 62.30 11.47
C PRO A 5 0.41 60.92 11.40
N GLY A 6 -0.16 60.58 10.24
CA GLY A 6 -0.78 59.29 9.95
C GLY A 6 0.24 58.25 9.48
N ASP A 7 0.16 57.11 10.17
CA ASP A 7 0.25 55.74 9.65
C ASP A 7 1.61 55.20 9.19
N ALA A 8 2.37 54.73 10.19
CA ALA A 8 3.16 53.50 10.05
C ALA A 8 2.25 52.29 10.30
N ASP A 9 2.24 51.39 9.32
CA ASP A 9 1.50 50.13 9.25
C ASP A 9 1.78 49.23 10.48
N GLY A 10 0.79 49.16 11.38
CA GLY A 10 0.81 48.34 12.58
C GLY A 10 0.23 46.96 12.32
N ARG A 11 1.09 45.97 12.03
CA ARG A 11 0.74 44.56 12.24
C ARG A 11 0.61 44.33 13.75
N SER A 12 -0.61 44.10 14.22
CA SER A 12 -0.91 43.70 15.59
C SER A 12 -0.35 42.30 15.87
N GLY A 13 0.86 42.24 16.42
CA GLY A 13 1.49 41.00 16.90
C GLY A 13 0.98 40.63 18.28
N HIS A 14 0.22 39.54 18.38
CA HIS A 14 0.30 38.73 19.60
C HIS A 14 1.66 38.02 19.57
N PRO A 15 2.51 38.14 20.60
CA PRO A 15 3.73 37.36 20.68
C PRO A 15 3.34 35.88 20.71
N GLY A 16 3.95 35.08 19.84
CA GLY A 16 3.76 33.63 19.85
C GLY A 16 4.10 33.01 21.21
N PRO A 17 3.71 31.74 21.44
CA PRO A 17 3.93 31.07 22.72
C PRO A 17 5.41 31.05 23.10
N ALA A 18 5.73 31.37 24.35
CA ALA A 18 7.13 31.35 24.83
C ALA A 18 7.68 29.92 24.99
N ARG A 19 6.80 28.94 25.26
CA ARG A 19 7.12 27.53 25.39
C ARG A 19 6.01 26.67 24.79
N VAL A 20 6.40 25.59 24.11
CA VAL A 20 5.50 24.64 23.46
C VAL A 20 5.87 23.21 23.79
N VAL A 21 4.87 22.33 23.72
CA VAL A 21 5.01 20.88 23.89
C VAL A 21 4.67 20.20 22.56
N ALA A 22 5.59 19.37 22.06
CA ALA A 22 5.37 18.52 20.92
C ALA A 22 5.17 17.07 21.38
N GLU A 23 4.01 16.49 21.07
CA GLU A 23 3.67 15.09 21.34
C GLU A 23 3.70 14.31 20.02
N ALA A 24 4.23 13.09 20.04
CA ALA A 24 4.25 12.23 18.87
C ALA A 24 4.10 10.76 19.23
N ASP A 25 3.50 10.00 18.33
CA ASP A 25 3.38 8.54 18.39
C ASP A 25 3.52 7.96 16.98
N GLY A 26 3.89 6.68 16.89
CA GLY A 26 3.96 5.93 15.65
C GLY A 26 3.67 4.45 15.86
N GLY A 27 2.79 3.90 15.01
CA GLY A 27 2.36 2.51 15.12
C GLY A 27 2.44 1.78 13.78
N SER A 28 2.69 0.47 13.85
CA SER A 28 2.65 -0.44 12.71
C SER A 28 1.78 -1.69 12.99
N ARG A 29 0.83 -1.99 12.09
CA ARG A 29 0.02 -3.22 12.08
C ARG A 29 0.80 -4.34 11.39
N GLY A 30 1.40 -5.20 12.21
CA GLY A 30 2.52 -6.07 11.80
C GLY A 30 3.83 -5.29 11.91
N ASN A 31 4.93 -5.87 12.39
CA ASN A 31 6.19 -5.15 12.62
C ASN A 31 7.36 -5.87 11.92
N PRO A 32 7.73 -5.51 10.67
CA PRO A 32 7.18 -4.39 9.87
C PRO A 32 5.79 -4.67 9.27
N GLY A 33 5.05 -3.61 8.98
CA GLY A 33 3.67 -3.67 8.46
C GLY A 33 3.11 -2.28 8.15
N SER A 34 1.81 -2.16 7.90
CA SER A 34 1.19 -0.85 7.62
C SER A 34 1.43 0.07 8.80
N ALA A 35 2.02 1.24 8.57
CA ALA A 35 2.48 2.14 9.59
C ALA A 35 1.94 3.55 9.38
N ALA A 36 1.76 4.26 10.49
CA ALA A 36 1.35 5.65 10.52
C ALA A 36 1.97 6.33 11.73
N TYR A 37 1.94 7.65 11.71
CA TYR A 37 2.32 8.47 12.87
C TYR A 37 1.26 9.50 13.16
N GLY A 38 1.28 10.02 14.39
CA GLY A 38 0.56 11.19 14.83
C GLY A 38 1.53 12.16 15.50
N ALA A 39 1.34 13.45 15.25
CA ALA A 39 2.16 14.53 15.79
C ALA A 39 1.25 15.70 16.20
N VAL A 40 1.50 16.28 17.36
CA VAL A 40 0.70 17.35 17.96
C VAL A 40 1.62 18.40 18.55
N LEU A 41 1.33 19.67 18.31
CA LEU A 41 2.02 20.80 18.91
C LEU A 41 1.03 21.59 19.76
N LYS A 42 1.38 21.84 21.03
CA LYS A 42 0.53 22.52 22.01
C LYS A 42 1.26 23.68 22.67
N ASP A 43 0.50 24.71 23.05
CA ASP A 43 0.99 25.77 23.94
C ASP A 43 1.21 25.18 25.34
N ALA A 44 2.40 25.37 25.91
CA ALA A 44 2.76 24.72 27.17
C ALA A 44 2.05 25.32 28.40
N ALA A 45 1.58 26.56 28.32
CA ALA A 45 0.94 27.25 29.44
C ALA A 45 -0.56 26.93 29.53
N THR A 46 -1.21 26.80 28.38
CA THR A 46 -2.67 26.61 28.25
C THR A 46 -3.06 25.18 27.90
N GLY A 47 -2.14 24.39 27.32
CA GLY A 47 -2.44 23.09 26.73
C GLY A 47 -3.20 23.17 25.40
N GLY A 48 -3.42 24.38 24.87
CA GLY A 48 -4.17 24.60 23.63
C GLY A 48 -3.44 24.04 22.42
N LEU A 49 -4.19 23.42 21.51
CA LEU A 49 -3.67 22.89 20.25
C LEU A 49 -3.21 24.03 19.33
N ILE A 50 -1.95 23.97 18.89
CA ILE A 50 -1.38 24.90 17.91
C ILE A 50 -1.46 24.30 16.51
N ALA A 51 -1.04 23.05 16.35
CA ALA A 51 -1.08 22.32 15.09
C ALA A 51 -1.03 20.81 15.33
N GLU A 52 -1.54 20.02 14.40
CA GLU A 52 -1.45 18.57 14.43
C GLU A 52 -1.28 17.99 13.03
N ARG A 53 -0.75 16.77 12.96
CA ARG A 53 -0.55 16.04 11.71
C ARG A 53 -0.53 14.54 12.01
N GLY A 54 -1.37 13.78 11.34
CA GLY A 54 -1.29 12.33 11.23
C GLY A 54 -1.11 11.92 9.77
N GLU A 55 -0.27 10.93 9.50
CA GLU A 55 -0.06 10.44 8.14
C GLU A 55 0.23 8.95 8.15
N ARG A 56 -0.39 8.22 7.22
CA ARG A 56 -0.02 6.85 6.92
C ARG A 56 1.22 6.83 6.04
N ILE A 57 2.28 6.18 6.50
CA ILE A 57 3.61 6.20 5.89
C ILE A 57 3.98 4.91 5.14
N GLY A 58 2.98 4.09 4.80
CA GLY A 58 3.17 2.85 4.06
C GLY A 58 3.63 1.71 4.97
N VAL A 59 4.63 0.93 4.56
CA VAL A 59 5.13 -0.19 5.36
C VAL A 59 6.41 0.20 6.10
N ALA A 60 6.38 0.15 7.42
CA ALA A 60 7.53 0.46 8.26
C ALA A 60 7.55 -0.42 9.52
N THR A 61 8.64 -0.36 10.29
CA THR A 61 8.64 -0.89 11.66
C THR A 61 8.03 0.12 12.62
N ASN A 62 7.59 -0.34 13.81
CA ASN A 62 7.13 0.58 14.86
C ASN A 62 8.15 1.69 15.13
N ASN A 63 9.43 1.33 15.29
CA ASN A 63 10.49 2.30 15.57
C ASN A 63 10.68 3.33 14.44
N VAL A 64 10.48 2.93 13.18
CA VAL A 64 10.55 3.88 12.06
C VAL A 64 9.33 4.80 12.07
N ALA A 65 8.13 4.29 12.37
CA ALA A 65 6.93 5.10 12.50
C ALA A 65 7.06 6.15 13.61
N GLU A 66 7.58 5.76 14.76
CA GLU A 66 7.84 6.63 15.92
C GLU A 66 8.81 7.77 15.56
N TYR A 67 9.91 7.45 14.88
CA TYR A 67 10.84 8.48 14.39
C TYR A 67 10.22 9.42 13.35
N ARG A 68 9.30 8.91 12.52
CA ARG A 68 8.56 9.74 11.55
C ARG A 68 7.60 10.69 12.27
N GLY A 69 6.90 10.23 13.30
CA GLY A 69 6.07 11.08 14.17
C GLY A 69 6.88 12.18 14.84
N LEU A 70 8.05 11.86 15.38
CA LEU A 70 8.96 12.87 15.95
C LEU A 70 9.38 13.92 14.90
N ILE A 71 9.78 13.49 13.70
CA ILE A 71 10.18 14.40 12.62
C ILE A 71 9.01 15.33 12.28
N ALA A 72 7.80 14.80 12.12
CA ALA A 72 6.62 15.60 11.82
C ALA A 72 6.32 16.61 12.93
N ALA A 73 6.43 16.24 14.20
CA ALA A 73 6.22 17.15 15.32
C ALA A 73 7.26 18.29 15.35
N LEU A 74 8.51 18.01 14.98
CA LEU A 74 9.55 19.02 14.84
C LEU A 74 9.32 19.92 13.62
N GLU A 75 8.76 19.40 12.52
CA GLU A 75 8.35 20.21 11.37
C GLU A 75 7.18 21.14 11.73
N LEU A 76 6.20 20.67 12.51
CA LEU A 76 5.13 21.52 13.05
C LEU A 76 5.69 22.64 13.94
N TYR A 77 6.66 22.32 14.82
CA TYR A 77 7.34 23.33 15.62
C TYR A 77 7.98 24.42 14.75
N ASN A 78 8.79 24.02 13.75
CA ASN A 78 9.48 24.98 12.88
C ASN A 78 8.51 25.82 12.05
N ALA A 79 7.34 25.29 11.72
CA ALA A 79 6.33 26.03 10.96
C ALA A 79 5.50 27.01 11.81
N HIS A 80 5.25 26.69 13.08
CA HIS A 80 4.20 27.38 13.87
C HIS A 80 4.68 28.00 15.20
N ALA A 81 5.87 27.64 15.68
CA ALA A 81 6.38 28.07 16.98
C ALA A 81 7.90 28.25 16.99
N GLU A 82 8.52 28.56 15.85
CA GLU A 82 9.96 28.78 15.75
C GLU A 82 10.42 29.85 16.74
N GLY A 83 11.43 29.52 17.55
CA GLY A 83 11.97 30.39 18.59
C GLY A 83 11.37 30.19 19.99
N ALA A 84 10.29 29.42 20.13
CA ALA A 84 9.77 29.00 21.44
C ALA A 84 10.64 27.90 22.07
N GLU A 85 10.67 27.83 23.41
CA GLU A 85 11.27 26.68 24.10
C GLU A 85 10.48 25.41 23.79
N LEU A 86 11.16 24.34 23.38
CA LEU A 86 10.52 23.09 22.96
C LEU A 86 10.76 21.95 23.96
N GLU A 87 9.67 21.33 24.41
CA GLU A 87 9.68 20.01 25.05
C GLU A 87 9.00 19.00 24.13
N VAL A 88 9.71 17.91 23.81
CA VAL A 88 9.16 16.76 23.08
C VAL A 88 8.73 15.69 24.09
N ARG A 89 7.51 15.20 23.98
CA ARG A 89 6.95 14.12 24.80
C ARG A 89 6.55 12.94 23.91
N MET A 90 7.01 11.74 24.24
CA MET A 90 6.64 10.52 23.52
C MET A 90 6.56 9.34 24.48
N ASP A 91 5.72 8.36 24.19
CA ASP A 91 5.66 7.09 24.92
C ASP A 91 6.67 6.05 24.40
N SER A 92 7.39 6.37 23.33
CA SER A 92 8.54 5.62 22.84
C SER A 92 9.81 5.88 23.65
N LYS A 93 10.05 5.06 24.68
CA LYS A 93 11.28 5.16 25.50
C LYS A 93 12.55 5.05 24.67
N LEU A 94 12.53 4.22 23.61
CA LEU A 94 13.66 4.07 22.70
C LEU A 94 14.03 5.39 22.02
N VAL A 95 13.07 6.08 21.43
CA VAL A 95 13.29 7.34 20.69
C VAL A 95 13.74 8.44 21.66
N VAL A 96 13.06 8.58 22.81
CA VAL A 96 13.42 9.57 23.83
C VAL A 96 14.87 9.41 24.30
N GLU A 97 15.29 8.18 24.61
CA GLU A 97 16.65 7.91 25.11
C GLU A 97 17.72 8.11 24.04
N GLN A 98 17.42 7.77 22.78
CA GLN A 98 18.33 7.96 21.65
C GLN A 98 18.49 9.43 21.25
N MET A 99 17.41 10.20 21.29
CA MET A 99 17.43 11.63 20.98
C MET A 99 18.02 12.47 22.11
N SER A 100 17.86 12.02 23.35
CA SER A 100 18.59 12.56 24.51
C SER A 100 20.09 12.25 24.52
N GLY A 101 20.58 11.42 23.58
CA GLY A 101 21.98 11.01 23.50
C GLY A 101 22.41 9.99 24.56
N ARG A 102 21.48 9.47 25.38
CA ARG A 102 21.78 8.47 26.42
C ARG A 102 21.96 7.07 25.83
N TRP A 103 21.24 6.74 24.77
CA TRP A 103 21.32 5.44 24.10
C TRP A 103 21.92 5.54 22.69
N LYS A 104 22.76 4.56 22.33
CA LYS A 104 23.36 4.48 20.99
C LYS A 104 22.35 3.97 19.96
N ILE A 105 22.35 4.59 18.78
CA ILE A 105 21.57 4.14 17.62
C ILE A 105 22.41 3.14 16.83
N LYS A 106 22.05 1.86 16.93
CA LYS A 106 22.80 0.76 16.27
C LYS A 106 22.21 0.39 14.91
N HIS A 107 20.90 0.54 14.73
CA HIS A 107 20.22 0.10 13.51
C HIS A 107 20.49 1.08 12.36
N PRO A 108 20.94 0.61 11.18
CA PRO A 108 21.28 1.49 10.05
C PRO A 108 20.10 2.38 9.63
N ASP A 109 18.89 1.83 9.53
CA ASP A 109 17.69 2.57 9.08
C ASP A 109 17.25 3.69 10.03
N MET A 110 17.62 3.61 11.31
CA MET A 110 17.27 4.62 12.32
C MET A 110 18.26 5.79 12.34
N ARG A 111 19.49 5.60 11.85
CA ARG A 111 20.53 6.64 11.88
C ARG A 111 20.14 7.86 11.04
N PRO A 112 19.70 7.72 9.76
CA PRO A 112 19.25 8.85 8.97
C PRO A 112 18.05 9.59 9.58
N LEU A 113 17.10 8.86 10.18
CA LEU A 113 15.91 9.46 10.80
C LEU A 113 16.29 10.29 12.03
N ALA A 114 17.19 9.79 12.87
CA ALA A 114 17.68 10.52 14.02
C ALA A 114 18.54 11.73 13.64
N GLU A 115 19.36 11.62 12.58
CA GLU A 115 20.11 12.75 12.04
C GLU A 115 19.15 13.85 11.54
N ARG A 116 18.09 13.47 10.83
CA ARG A 116 17.04 14.41 10.39
C ARG A 116 16.34 15.06 11.58
N ALA A 117 15.88 14.30 12.56
CA ALA A 117 15.24 14.84 13.76
C ALA A 117 16.17 15.82 14.51
N ARG A 118 17.46 15.48 14.67
CA ARG A 118 18.45 16.40 15.28
C ARG A 118 18.64 17.69 14.49
N SER A 119 18.58 17.62 13.16
CA SER A 119 18.71 18.82 12.31
C SER A 119 17.51 19.78 12.41
N LEU A 120 16.34 19.26 12.81
CA LEU A 120 15.11 20.03 12.94
C LEU A 120 14.87 20.54 14.37
N ALA A 121 15.48 19.91 15.37
CA ALA A 121 15.31 20.28 16.77
C ALA A 121 16.14 21.54 17.11
N PRO A 122 15.55 22.59 17.69
CA PRO A 122 16.30 23.74 18.16
C PRO A 122 17.27 23.37 19.29
N ALA A 123 18.31 24.18 19.49
CA ALA A 123 19.20 24.00 20.61
C ALA A 123 18.43 24.11 21.94
N GLY A 124 18.64 23.16 22.85
CA GLY A 124 17.95 23.12 24.14
C GLY A 124 16.64 22.35 24.17
N THR A 125 16.22 21.70 23.07
CA THR A 125 15.07 20.77 23.09
C THR A 125 15.24 19.71 24.18
N THR A 126 14.20 19.56 25.01
CA THR A 126 14.12 18.51 26.02
C THR A 126 13.28 17.34 25.50
N TYR A 127 13.66 16.11 25.82
CA TYR A 127 12.94 14.90 25.44
C TYR A 127 12.48 14.16 26.70
N THR A 128 11.17 14.06 26.88
CA THR A 128 10.53 13.47 28.05
C THR A 128 9.77 12.21 27.63
N TRP A 129 10.00 11.10 28.33
CA TRP A 129 9.17 9.91 28.16
C TRP A 129 7.90 10.07 29.00
N ILE A 130 6.74 9.81 28.40
CA ILE A 130 5.45 9.81 29.09
C ILE A 130 4.78 8.43 28.96
N PRO A 131 3.94 8.01 29.93
CA PRO A 131 3.12 6.80 29.76
C PRO A 131 2.17 6.91 28.57
N ARG A 132 1.87 5.79 27.90
CA ARG A 132 0.94 5.75 26.75
C ARG A 132 -0.43 6.36 27.04
N GLY A 133 -0.95 6.17 28.26
CA GLY A 133 -2.22 6.76 28.69
C GLY A 133 -2.22 8.30 28.77
N GLU A 134 -1.05 8.93 28.67
CA GLU A 134 -0.87 10.38 28.61
C GLU A 134 -0.62 10.89 27.18
N ASN A 135 -0.29 10.01 26.21
CA ASN A 135 -0.02 10.35 24.80
C ASN A 135 -1.25 10.18 23.88
N VAL A 136 -2.46 10.31 24.43
CA VAL A 136 -3.72 9.91 23.78
C VAL A 136 -3.99 10.65 22.46
N HIS A 137 -3.57 11.92 22.36
CA HIS A 137 -3.85 12.74 21.18
C HIS A 137 -3.02 12.27 19.98
N ALA A 138 -1.72 12.09 20.16
CA ALA A 138 -0.85 11.60 19.10
C ALA A 138 -1.19 10.15 18.73
N ASP A 139 -1.51 9.28 19.71
CA ASP A 139 -1.98 7.91 19.48
C ASP A 139 -3.29 7.88 18.67
N ARG A 140 -4.25 8.76 18.99
CA ARG A 140 -5.49 8.91 18.20
C ARG A 140 -5.18 9.26 16.74
N LEU A 141 -4.34 10.28 16.50
CA LEU A 141 -3.98 10.69 15.15
C LEU A 141 -3.22 9.61 14.38
N ALA A 142 -2.32 8.88 15.05
CA ALA A 142 -1.63 7.75 14.46
C ALA A 142 -2.60 6.65 14.05
N ASN A 143 -3.57 6.31 14.90
CA ASN A 143 -4.59 5.29 14.60
C ASN A 143 -5.56 5.74 13.50
N GLU A 144 -6.05 6.97 13.55
CA GLU A 144 -6.92 7.53 12.49
C GLU A 144 -6.21 7.56 11.13
N ALA A 145 -4.95 8.01 11.11
CA ALA A 145 -4.15 7.96 9.89
C ALA A 145 -3.92 6.52 9.43
N LEU A 146 -3.72 5.58 10.35
CA LEU A 146 -3.52 4.17 10.04
C LEU A 146 -4.76 3.49 9.44
N ASP A 147 -5.94 3.93 9.85
CA ASP A 147 -7.25 3.54 9.31
C ASP A 147 -7.62 4.31 8.03
N GLY A 148 -6.94 5.42 7.77
CA GLY A 148 -7.13 6.28 6.61
C GLY A 148 -6.40 5.83 5.32
N PRO A 149 -6.75 6.42 4.18
CA PRO A 149 -6.06 6.22 2.91
C PRO A 149 -4.58 6.69 2.98
N LEU A 150 -3.71 5.98 2.25
CA LEU A 150 -2.27 6.27 2.22
C LEU A 150 -2.00 7.66 1.62
N GLY A 151 -1.19 8.47 2.30
CA GLY A 151 -0.83 9.82 1.83
C GLY A 151 -1.87 10.91 2.12
N VAL A 152 -2.98 10.58 2.80
CA VAL A 152 -3.90 11.59 3.34
C VAL A 152 -3.41 12.03 4.71
N VAL A 153 -3.20 13.33 4.83
CA VAL A 153 -2.84 13.98 6.08
C VAL A 153 -4.11 14.23 6.89
N VAL A 154 -4.14 13.76 8.12
CA VAL A 154 -5.22 14.01 9.09
C VAL A 154 -4.76 15.14 10.02
N GLY A 155 -5.59 16.17 10.20
CA GLY A 155 -5.29 17.34 11.00
C GLY A 155 -4.87 18.56 10.16
N GLU A 156 -5.65 19.64 10.25
CA GLU A 156 -5.30 20.98 9.76
C GLU A 156 -5.22 21.94 10.95
N ALA A 157 -4.29 22.91 10.88
CA ALA A 157 -4.10 23.92 11.90
C ALA A 157 -5.39 24.73 12.14
N PRO A 158 -5.80 25.01 13.39
CA PRO A 158 -6.95 25.88 13.62
C PRO A 158 -6.62 27.29 13.14
N THR A 159 -7.30 27.79 12.11
CA THR A 159 -7.36 29.24 11.92
C THR A 159 -8.17 29.84 13.05
N ALA A 160 -7.68 30.93 13.64
CA ALA A 160 -8.22 31.56 14.84
C ALA A 160 -9.67 32.08 14.66
N ARG A 161 -10.68 31.19 14.67
CA ARG A 161 -12.11 31.55 14.80
C ARG A 161 -13.00 30.55 15.54
N ASP A 162 -12.51 29.38 15.96
CA ASP A 162 -13.38 28.36 16.60
C ASP A 162 -13.14 28.19 18.11
N ALA A 163 -13.23 29.28 18.87
CA ALA A 163 -13.22 29.23 20.34
C ALA A 163 -14.60 29.49 20.98
N ALA A 164 -15.67 29.58 20.19
CA ALA A 164 -16.99 29.87 20.73
C ALA A 164 -18.11 29.36 19.83
N GLN A 165 -18.47 28.09 19.94
CA GLN A 165 -19.86 27.60 19.84
C GLN A 165 -19.89 26.06 19.87
N ASP A 166 -19.82 25.49 21.08
CA ASP A 166 -20.41 24.18 21.34
C ASP A 166 -21.65 24.40 22.21
N ALA A 167 -22.74 24.76 21.56
CA ALA A 167 -24.08 24.53 22.06
C ALA A 167 -25.02 24.35 20.87
N GLU A 168 -25.67 23.19 20.88
CA GLU A 168 -26.93 22.90 20.20
C GLU A 168 -26.84 22.26 18.79
N VAL A 169 -27.02 20.94 18.83
CA VAL A 169 -27.43 20.09 17.72
C VAL A 169 -28.77 20.59 17.17
N THR A 170 -28.87 20.80 15.86
CA THR A 170 -30.14 20.62 15.15
C THR A 170 -29.90 20.23 13.69
N GLU A 171 -30.56 19.15 13.27
CA GLU A 171 -30.71 18.71 11.89
C GLU A 171 -31.27 19.84 11.02
N THR A 172 -30.57 20.23 9.93
CA THR A 172 -31.22 20.40 8.62
C THR A 172 -30.22 20.45 7.46
N ALA A 173 -30.61 19.78 6.37
CA ALA A 173 -30.33 20.06 4.95
C ALA A 173 -28.90 19.86 4.42
N VAL A 174 -28.73 18.73 3.73
CA VAL A 174 -27.69 18.51 2.71
C VAL A 174 -27.86 19.58 1.62
N ALA A 175 -27.02 20.62 1.69
CA ALA A 175 -26.81 21.54 0.58
C ALA A 175 -25.88 20.85 -0.43
N ARG A 176 -26.39 20.72 -1.66
CA ARG A 176 -25.66 20.24 -2.83
C ARG A 176 -24.31 20.95 -2.93
N THR A 177 -23.24 20.17 -3.01
CA THR A 177 -21.94 20.66 -3.49
C THR A 177 -22.15 21.12 -4.92
N ASP A 178 -21.74 22.36 -5.20
CA ASP A 178 -21.63 22.86 -6.56
C ASP A 178 -20.82 21.87 -7.40
N GLU A 179 -21.38 21.48 -8.54
CA GLU A 179 -20.71 20.67 -9.54
C GLU A 179 -19.42 21.39 -9.93
N VAL A 180 -18.28 20.75 -9.68
CA VAL A 180 -17.01 21.17 -10.25
C VAL A 180 -17.15 20.99 -11.77
N ASP A 181 -17.08 22.11 -12.47
CA ASP A 181 -17.06 22.15 -13.93
C ASP A 181 -15.87 21.31 -14.45
N PRO A 182 -16.10 20.15 -15.08
CA PRO A 182 -15.04 19.26 -15.52
C PRO A 182 -14.15 19.88 -16.61
N ASP A 183 -14.58 20.97 -17.24
CA ASP A 183 -13.82 21.68 -18.27
C ASP A 183 -12.79 22.68 -17.69
N HIS A 184 -12.76 22.90 -16.37
CA HIS A 184 -11.88 23.89 -15.71
C HIS A 184 -11.01 23.31 -14.56
N ALA A 185 -10.80 22.00 -14.52
CA ALA A 185 -9.77 21.42 -13.66
C ALA A 185 -8.39 21.64 -14.31
N GLU A 186 -7.48 22.36 -13.64
CA GLU A 186 -6.09 22.41 -14.09
C GLU A 186 -5.52 20.99 -14.15
N PRO A 187 -4.83 20.59 -15.25
CA PRO A 187 -4.30 19.25 -15.38
C PRO A 187 -3.32 18.99 -14.26
N VAL A 188 -3.65 18.04 -13.38
CA VAL A 188 -2.76 17.56 -12.34
C VAL A 188 -1.49 17.06 -13.03
N PRO A 189 -0.31 17.61 -12.69
CA PRO A 189 0.92 17.23 -13.37
C PRO A 189 1.18 15.74 -13.18
N THR A 190 1.24 15.02 -14.30
CA THR A 190 1.56 13.60 -14.31
C THR A 190 2.96 13.40 -13.71
N PRO A 191 3.13 12.50 -12.73
CA PRO A 191 4.43 12.31 -12.10
C PRO A 191 5.51 12.04 -13.15
N PRO A 192 6.75 12.48 -12.93
CA PRO A 192 7.81 12.32 -13.91
C PRO A 192 8.04 10.89 -14.37
N TRP A 193 7.63 9.88 -13.60
CA TRP A 193 7.69 8.43 -13.87
C TRP A 193 6.48 7.83 -14.61
N GLU A 194 5.54 8.66 -15.01
CA GLU A 194 4.31 8.25 -15.70
C GLU A 194 4.13 8.97 -17.04
N GLN A 195 5.21 9.07 -17.82
CA GLN A 195 5.22 9.83 -19.07
C GLN A 195 4.76 8.98 -20.26
N GLY A 196 3.79 9.49 -21.04
CA GLY A 196 3.22 8.80 -22.20
C GLY A 196 2.17 7.74 -21.85
N ALA A 197 1.50 7.21 -22.87
CA ALA A 197 0.48 6.17 -22.69
C ALA A 197 1.14 4.82 -22.34
N PRO A 198 0.88 4.23 -21.17
CA PRO A 198 1.49 2.97 -20.77
C PRO A 198 0.74 1.76 -21.34
N THR A 199 1.45 0.64 -21.48
CA THR A 199 0.81 -0.68 -21.56
C THR A 199 0.47 -1.13 -20.14
N VAL A 200 -0.79 -1.47 -19.90
CA VAL A 200 -1.29 -1.84 -18.57
C VAL A 200 -1.63 -3.32 -18.55
N LEU A 201 -1.00 -4.09 -17.66
CA LEU A 201 -1.31 -5.50 -17.43
C LEU A 201 -2.18 -5.62 -16.17
N VAL A 202 -3.43 -6.00 -16.33
CA VAL A 202 -4.38 -6.36 -15.27
C VAL A 202 -4.34 -7.89 -15.10
N LEU A 203 -3.54 -8.35 -14.15
CA LEU A 203 -3.33 -9.77 -13.87
C LEU A 203 -4.38 -10.25 -12.86
N VAL A 204 -5.18 -11.24 -13.25
CA VAL A 204 -6.19 -11.86 -12.38
C VAL A 204 -5.73 -13.27 -12.04
N ARG A 205 -5.49 -13.55 -10.75
CA ARG A 205 -5.25 -14.93 -10.33
C ARG A 205 -6.55 -15.71 -10.49
N HIS A 206 -6.48 -16.92 -11.03
CA HIS A 206 -7.66 -17.79 -11.12
C HIS A 206 -8.42 -17.89 -9.79
N GLY A 207 -9.72 -18.14 -9.87
CA GLY A 207 -10.57 -18.39 -8.71
C GLY A 207 -10.14 -19.64 -7.93
N GLU A 208 -10.68 -19.80 -6.73
CA GLU A 208 -10.40 -20.98 -5.91
C GLU A 208 -10.81 -22.30 -6.60
N THR A 209 -9.98 -23.33 -6.40
CA THR A 209 -10.22 -24.72 -6.80
C THR A 209 -10.16 -25.60 -5.55
N ASP A 210 -10.62 -26.85 -5.60
CA ASP A 210 -10.52 -27.76 -4.45
C ASP A 210 -9.05 -27.98 -4.02
N ASP A 211 -8.12 -27.99 -4.98
CA ASP A 211 -6.68 -28.06 -4.72
C ASP A 211 -6.17 -26.82 -3.99
N THR A 212 -6.72 -25.65 -4.30
CA THR A 212 -6.38 -24.39 -3.64
C THR A 212 -6.86 -24.41 -2.19
N SER A 213 -8.11 -24.85 -1.95
CA SER A 213 -8.68 -24.97 -0.60
C SER A 213 -7.90 -25.98 0.25
N ALA A 214 -7.47 -27.08 -0.37
CA ALA A 214 -6.64 -28.11 0.26
C ALA A 214 -5.14 -27.75 0.35
N ARG A 215 -4.72 -26.57 -0.14
CA ARG A 215 -3.33 -26.09 -0.17
C ARG A 215 -2.35 -27.11 -0.80
N LEU A 216 -2.77 -27.72 -1.90
CA LEU A 216 -1.94 -28.62 -2.69
C LEU A 216 -1.02 -27.84 -3.61
N PHE A 217 0.18 -28.38 -3.87
CA PHE A 217 0.96 -27.96 -5.02
C PHE A 217 0.18 -28.31 -6.30
N SER A 218 -0.21 -27.30 -7.06
CA SER A 218 -1.09 -27.42 -8.23
C SER A 218 -0.50 -26.62 -9.39
N GLY A 219 0.50 -27.21 -10.04
CA GLY A 219 1.25 -26.61 -11.13
C GLY A 219 0.66 -26.93 -12.49
N HIS A 220 1.44 -26.70 -13.54
CA HIS A 220 1.05 -27.06 -14.91
C HIS A 220 1.28 -28.53 -15.26
N SER A 221 2.19 -29.18 -14.53
CA SER A 221 2.53 -30.59 -14.72
C SER A 221 1.62 -31.57 -13.98
N GLY A 222 0.68 -31.04 -13.17
CA GLY A 222 -0.21 -31.82 -12.33
C GLY A 222 -1.62 -31.97 -12.89
N ARG A 223 -2.60 -32.04 -11.98
CA ARG A 223 -4.02 -32.02 -12.35
C ARG A 223 -4.41 -30.64 -12.87
N ASP A 224 -5.45 -30.60 -13.70
CA ASP A 224 -6.05 -29.34 -14.18
C ASP A 224 -7.46 -29.16 -13.58
N PRO A 225 -7.55 -28.82 -12.27
CA PRO A 225 -8.84 -28.69 -11.60
C PRO A 225 -9.62 -27.49 -12.13
N GLU A 226 -10.94 -27.61 -12.05
CA GLU A 226 -11.89 -26.52 -12.30
C GLU A 226 -12.04 -25.59 -11.10
N LEU A 227 -12.68 -24.45 -11.32
CA LEU A 227 -13.09 -23.59 -10.22
C LEU A 227 -14.12 -24.30 -9.35
N ASN A 228 -13.99 -24.17 -8.02
CA ASN A 228 -15.06 -24.58 -7.12
C ASN A 228 -16.15 -23.49 -7.03
N ALA A 229 -17.23 -23.75 -6.29
CA ALA A 229 -18.35 -22.81 -6.19
C ALA A 229 -17.92 -21.46 -5.60
N LEU A 230 -17.03 -21.48 -4.60
CA LEU A 230 -16.49 -20.29 -3.96
C LEU A 230 -15.58 -19.50 -4.90
N GLY A 231 -14.76 -20.20 -5.69
CA GLY A 231 -13.90 -19.62 -6.72
C GLY A 231 -14.69 -18.90 -7.79
N ARG A 232 -15.76 -19.51 -8.31
CA ARG A 232 -16.67 -18.85 -9.27
C ARG A 232 -17.30 -17.58 -8.69
N ALA A 233 -17.76 -17.63 -7.45
CA ALA A 233 -18.33 -16.45 -6.78
C ALA A 233 -17.30 -15.31 -6.62
N HIS A 234 -16.08 -15.62 -6.19
CA HIS A 234 -15.03 -14.62 -6.06
C HIS A 234 -14.60 -14.02 -7.41
N VAL A 235 -14.50 -14.84 -8.46
CA VAL A 235 -14.21 -14.33 -9.81
C VAL A 235 -15.33 -13.43 -10.30
N ALA A 236 -16.60 -13.80 -10.09
CA ALA A 236 -17.72 -12.95 -10.46
C ALA A 236 -17.68 -11.58 -9.75
N ALA A 237 -17.29 -11.55 -8.46
CA ALA A 237 -17.09 -10.30 -7.72
C ALA A 237 -15.93 -9.47 -8.29
N ALA A 238 -14.80 -10.11 -8.61
CA ALA A 238 -13.68 -9.43 -9.25
C ALA A 238 -14.05 -8.88 -10.65
N ALA A 239 -14.77 -9.66 -11.44
CA ALA A 239 -15.22 -9.28 -12.77
C ALA A 239 -16.21 -8.11 -12.72
N SER A 240 -17.16 -8.13 -11.78
CA SER A 240 -18.10 -7.01 -11.55
C SER A 240 -17.40 -5.74 -11.08
N TRP A 241 -16.29 -5.86 -10.34
CA TRP A 241 -15.50 -4.70 -9.91
C TRP A 241 -14.66 -4.13 -11.05
N LEU A 242 -14.09 -5.00 -11.90
CA LEU A 242 -13.23 -4.60 -13.00
C LEU A 242 -13.99 -4.03 -14.19
N ALA A 243 -15.16 -4.59 -14.53
CA ALA A 243 -15.86 -4.25 -15.76
C ALA A 243 -16.11 -2.74 -15.95
N PRO A 244 -16.55 -1.97 -14.94
CA PRO A 244 -16.78 -0.53 -15.07
C PRO A 244 -15.50 0.31 -15.23
N LEU A 245 -14.32 -0.29 -15.06
CA LEU A 245 -13.03 0.41 -15.14
C LEU A 245 -12.47 0.47 -16.57
N PHE A 246 -13.12 -0.18 -17.54
CA PHE A 246 -12.70 -0.19 -18.93
C PHE A 246 -13.59 0.72 -19.77
N GLU A 247 -13.02 1.80 -20.30
CA GLU A 247 -13.70 2.69 -21.27
C GLU A 247 -13.72 2.08 -22.68
N GLU A 248 -12.70 1.29 -23.01
CA GLU A 248 -12.56 0.58 -24.28
C GLU A 248 -12.37 -0.93 -24.05
N PRO A 249 -12.74 -1.80 -25.03
CA PRO A 249 -12.52 -3.24 -24.93
C PRO A 249 -11.04 -3.61 -24.69
N PRO A 250 -10.68 -4.22 -23.54
CA PRO A 250 -9.31 -4.65 -23.29
C PRO A 250 -8.97 -5.90 -24.11
N VAL A 251 -7.67 -6.18 -24.24
CA VAL A 251 -7.23 -7.51 -24.70
C VAL A 251 -7.37 -8.49 -23.55
N VAL A 252 -8.08 -9.60 -23.74
CA VAL A 252 -8.22 -10.63 -22.70
C VAL A 252 -7.36 -11.84 -23.04
N LEU A 253 -6.46 -12.21 -22.13
CA LEU A 253 -5.59 -13.36 -22.23
C LEU A 253 -5.89 -14.36 -21.12
N THR A 254 -5.61 -15.64 -21.38
CA THR A 254 -5.71 -16.69 -20.37
C THR A 254 -4.62 -17.72 -20.52
N SER A 255 -4.11 -18.26 -19.41
CA SER A 255 -3.30 -19.48 -19.49
C SER A 255 -4.12 -20.66 -20.04
N PRO A 256 -3.47 -21.70 -20.59
CA PRO A 256 -4.18 -22.86 -21.15
C PRO A 256 -4.95 -23.69 -20.12
N LEU A 257 -4.67 -23.55 -18.82
CA LEU A 257 -5.27 -24.37 -17.76
C LEU A 257 -6.76 -24.04 -17.54
N ARG A 258 -7.57 -25.06 -17.24
CA ARG A 258 -9.02 -24.97 -17.11
C ARG A 258 -9.46 -23.88 -16.15
N ARG A 259 -8.87 -23.81 -14.95
CA ARG A 259 -9.18 -22.77 -13.95
C ARG A 259 -8.97 -21.33 -14.44
N THR A 260 -7.96 -21.07 -15.27
CA THR A 260 -7.74 -19.73 -15.84
C THR A 260 -8.69 -19.45 -17.00
N ARG A 261 -9.02 -20.46 -17.82
CA ARG A 261 -10.02 -20.31 -18.89
C ARG A 261 -11.42 -20.03 -18.34
N GLU A 262 -11.83 -20.75 -17.30
CA GLU A 262 -13.10 -20.48 -16.60
C GLU A 262 -13.11 -19.09 -15.97
N THR A 263 -11.99 -18.65 -15.39
CA THR A 263 -11.84 -17.29 -14.87
C THR A 263 -11.98 -16.24 -15.97
N ALA A 264 -11.31 -16.45 -17.11
CA ALA A 264 -11.37 -15.54 -18.26
C ALA A 264 -12.77 -15.47 -18.88
N ALA A 265 -13.50 -16.58 -18.95
CA ALA A 265 -14.87 -16.59 -19.46
C ALA A 265 -15.80 -15.67 -18.64
N VAL A 266 -15.68 -15.71 -17.30
CA VAL A 266 -16.47 -14.83 -16.41
C VAL A 266 -16.05 -13.36 -16.58
N LEU A 267 -14.76 -13.08 -16.74
CA LEU A 267 -14.27 -11.72 -17.01
C LEU A 267 -14.81 -11.19 -18.35
N VAL A 268 -14.71 -11.99 -19.42
CA VAL A 268 -15.22 -11.64 -20.75
C VAL A 268 -16.71 -11.34 -20.69
N GLU A 269 -17.51 -12.19 -20.07
CA GLU A 269 -18.97 -11.99 -19.96
C GLU A 269 -19.31 -10.68 -19.24
N ALA A 270 -18.66 -10.43 -18.10
CA ALA A 270 -18.93 -9.24 -17.31
C ALA A 270 -18.52 -7.94 -18.03
N ILE A 271 -17.33 -7.93 -18.64
CA ILE A 271 -16.80 -6.76 -19.36
C ILE A 271 -17.63 -6.49 -20.63
N SER A 272 -17.97 -7.53 -21.39
CA SER A 272 -18.79 -7.38 -22.60
C SER A 272 -20.18 -6.83 -22.27
N ARG A 273 -20.76 -7.28 -21.15
CA ARG A 273 -22.05 -6.77 -20.68
C ARG A 273 -21.97 -5.30 -20.28
N GLU A 274 -20.91 -4.88 -19.60
CA GLU A 274 -20.71 -3.48 -19.18
C GLU A 274 -20.52 -2.54 -20.37
N LEU A 275 -19.71 -2.96 -21.35
CA LEU A 275 -19.44 -2.18 -22.56
C LEU A 275 -20.65 -2.13 -23.53
N GLY A 276 -21.62 -3.02 -23.36
CA GLY A 276 -22.86 -3.04 -24.15
C GLY A 276 -22.71 -3.68 -25.53
N ALA A 277 -23.75 -3.51 -26.36
CA ALA A 277 -23.85 -4.15 -27.67
C ALA A 277 -22.75 -3.65 -28.63
N GLY A 278 -21.76 -4.50 -28.90
CA GLY A 278 -20.65 -4.22 -29.84
C GLY A 278 -19.28 -4.74 -29.39
N ALA A 279 -19.11 -5.08 -28.11
CA ALA A 279 -17.90 -5.70 -27.58
C ALA A 279 -17.97 -7.24 -27.68
N ASP A 280 -17.54 -7.79 -28.81
CA ASP A 280 -17.30 -9.25 -28.93
C ASP A 280 -15.91 -9.55 -28.39
N LEU A 281 -15.80 -9.62 -27.06
CA LEU A 281 -14.55 -9.99 -26.41
C LEU A 281 -14.40 -11.50 -26.42
N GLU A 282 -13.23 -11.97 -26.84
CA GLU A 282 -12.82 -13.36 -26.70
C GLU A 282 -11.50 -13.41 -25.93
N ALA A 283 -11.38 -14.40 -25.04
CA ALA A 283 -10.13 -14.65 -24.34
C ALA A 283 -9.17 -15.45 -25.24
N VAL A 284 -7.99 -14.91 -25.50
CA VAL A 284 -6.95 -15.60 -26.27
C VAL A 284 -6.06 -16.42 -25.32
N VAL A 285 -5.79 -17.67 -25.69
CA VAL A 285 -4.90 -18.54 -24.91
C VAL A 285 -3.44 -18.13 -25.14
N ASP A 286 -2.70 -18.01 -24.04
CA ASP A 286 -1.27 -17.76 -24.04
C ASP A 286 -0.53 -18.77 -23.16
N ASP A 287 0.20 -19.67 -23.81
CA ASP A 287 0.94 -20.75 -23.14
C ASP A 287 2.02 -20.23 -22.17
N GLY A 288 2.53 -19.01 -22.39
CA GLY A 288 3.53 -18.40 -21.52
C GLY A 288 3.00 -18.03 -20.13
N LEU A 289 1.68 -17.85 -19.99
CA LEU A 289 1.01 -17.47 -18.74
C LEU A 289 0.76 -18.65 -17.79
N VAL A 290 1.25 -19.84 -18.11
CA VAL A 290 1.04 -21.06 -17.31
C VAL A 290 1.71 -20.97 -15.93
N GLU A 291 1.21 -21.69 -14.93
CA GLU A 291 1.79 -21.77 -13.57
C GLU A 291 3.21 -22.37 -13.60
N ALA A 292 3.94 -22.32 -12.48
CA ALA A 292 5.13 -23.16 -12.28
C ALA A 292 4.74 -24.64 -12.18
N GLY A 293 5.59 -25.53 -12.68
CA GLY A 293 5.45 -26.97 -12.47
C GLY A 293 6.11 -27.36 -11.15
N PHE A 294 5.45 -28.20 -10.35
CA PHE A 294 5.98 -28.63 -9.06
C PHE A 294 6.57 -30.04 -9.07
N GLY A 295 6.67 -30.68 -10.25
CA GLY A 295 7.35 -31.96 -10.42
C GLY A 295 6.73 -33.06 -9.57
N THR A 296 7.54 -33.79 -8.80
CA THR A 296 7.04 -34.86 -7.92
C THR A 296 6.21 -34.37 -6.73
N TRP A 297 6.10 -33.06 -6.51
CA TRP A 297 5.26 -32.48 -5.46
C TRP A 297 3.82 -32.22 -5.90
N GLU A 298 3.50 -32.33 -7.19
CA GLU A 298 2.14 -32.13 -7.70
C GLU A 298 1.09 -32.96 -6.92
N GLY A 299 0.02 -32.29 -6.49
CA GLY A 299 -1.07 -32.88 -5.73
C GLY A 299 -0.77 -33.18 -4.26
N LEU A 300 0.43 -32.87 -3.75
CA LEU A 300 0.77 -33.03 -2.34
C LEU A 300 0.50 -31.75 -1.54
N THR A 301 0.21 -31.90 -0.25
CA THR A 301 0.20 -30.78 0.70
C THR A 301 1.63 -30.39 1.08
N TYR A 302 1.80 -29.20 1.64
CA TYR A 302 3.06 -28.79 2.27
C TYR A 302 3.54 -29.78 3.34
N THR A 303 2.63 -30.29 4.18
CA THR A 303 2.98 -31.28 5.21
C THR A 303 3.55 -32.54 4.59
N GLN A 304 2.92 -33.08 3.55
CA GLN A 304 3.40 -34.27 2.86
C GLN A 304 4.74 -34.05 2.17
N VAL A 305 4.97 -32.87 1.59
CA VAL A 305 6.26 -32.51 1.00
C VAL A 305 7.35 -32.39 2.06
N LEU A 306 7.07 -31.79 3.22
CA LEU A 306 8.03 -31.69 4.31
C LEU A 306 8.33 -33.07 4.92
N GLU A 307 7.34 -33.94 5.06
CA GLU A 307 7.54 -35.30 5.55
C GLU A 307 8.38 -36.15 4.59
N ARG A 308 8.19 -35.99 3.28
CA ARG A 308 8.86 -36.81 2.26
C ARG A 308 10.22 -36.25 1.83
N ASP A 309 10.30 -34.94 1.64
CA ASP A 309 11.33 -34.26 0.85
C ASP A 309 11.87 -32.98 1.53
N ALA A 310 11.89 -32.89 2.88
CA ALA A 310 12.28 -31.68 3.62
C ALA A 310 13.59 -31.02 3.15
N GLU A 311 14.64 -31.81 2.90
CA GLU A 311 15.93 -31.30 2.44
C GLU A 311 15.84 -30.70 1.03
N LEU A 312 15.13 -31.37 0.13
CA LEU A 312 14.89 -30.88 -1.23
C LEU A 312 14.04 -29.60 -1.21
N PHE A 313 13.02 -29.56 -0.36
CA PHE A 313 12.18 -28.38 -0.18
C PHE A 313 12.97 -27.18 0.36
N THR A 314 13.77 -27.40 1.42
CA THR A 314 14.63 -26.35 1.99
C THR A 314 15.63 -25.84 0.96
N ALA A 315 16.23 -26.75 0.18
CA ALA A 315 17.16 -26.37 -0.85
C ALA A 315 16.50 -25.57 -1.98
N TRP A 316 15.29 -25.95 -2.40
CA TRP A 316 14.51 -25.22 -3.41
C TRP A 316 14.15 -23.80 -2.95
N LEU A 317 13.85 -23.60 -1.67
CA LEU A 317 13.63 -22.27 -1.11
C LEU A 317 14.90 -21.39 -1.09
N GLY A 318 16.07 -22.01 -0.90
CA GLY A 318 17.35 -21.31 -0.77
C GLY A 318 18.12 -21.10 -2.07
N ASP A 319 17.73 -21.77 -3.15
CA ASP A 319 18.44 -21.76 -4.43
C ASP A 319 17.44 -21.63 -5.59
N PRO A 320 17.34 -20.46 -6.23
CA PRO A 320 16.33 -20.19 -7.25
C PRO A 320 16.54 -20.96 -8.56
N ASP A 321 17.68 -21.63 -8.75
CA ASP A 321 17.95 -22.49 -9.89
C ASP A 321 17.51 -23.95 -9.65
N ARG A 322 17.21 -24.33 -8.41
CA ARG A 322 16.69 -25.67 -8.13
C ARG A 322 15.27 -25.81 -8.64
N ARG A 323 14.99 -26.99 -9.18
CA ARG A 323 13.67 -27.36 -9.69
C ARG A 323 12.79 -27.92 -8.59
N ALA A 324 11.55 -27.44 -8.52
CA ALA A 324 10.55 -27.95 -7.59
C ALA A 324 10.31 -29.45 -7.83
N GLY A 325 10.28 -30.26 -6.76
CA GLY A 325 10.06 -31.71 -6.88
C GLY A 325 11.04 -32.40 -7.86
N THR A 326 12.26 -31.88 -8.00
CA THR A 326 13.34 -32.33 -8.92
C THR A 326 13.08 -32.19 -10.42
N THR A 327 11.83 -32.29 -10.89
CA THR A 327 11.46 -32.28 -12.31
C THR A 327 10.61 -31.06 -12.72
N GLY A 328 10.15 -30.27 -11.76
CA GLY A 328 9.37 -29.06 -11.98
C GLY A 328 10.20 -27.88 -12.46
N ASP A 329 9.64 -26.68 -12.32
CA ASP A 329 10.30 -25.44 -12.72
C ASP A 329 11.18 -24.89 -11.59
N SER A 330 12.20 -24.12 -11.99
CA SER A 330 12.99 -23.29 -11.08
C SER A 330 12.46 -21.86 -11.09
N MET A 331 12.73 -21.09 -10.03
CA MET A 331 12.27 -19.70 -9.96
C MET A 331 12.95 -18.81 -11.00
N ASN A 332 14.24 -19.03 -11.27
CA ASN A 332 14.93 -18.32 -12.36
C ASN A 332 14.36 -18.68 -13.74
N GLY A 333 14.00 -19.94 -13.97
CA GLY A 333 13.35 -20.36 -15.22
C GLY A 333 11.97 -19.71 -15.40
N MET A 334 11.22 -19.57 -14.30
CA MET A 334 9.95 -18.85 -14.29
C MET A 334 10.13 -17.36 -14.58
N ALA A 335 11.12 -16.72 -13.95
CA ALA A 335 11.41 -15.31 -14.18
C ALA A 335 11.79 -15.02 -15.63
N GLU A 336 12.64 -15.86 -16.23
CA GLU A 336 13.03 -15.73 -17.64
C GLU A 336 11.82 -15.90 -18.58
N ARG A 337 10.97 -16.91 -18.33
CA ARG A 337 9.74 -17.09 -19.11
C ARG A 337 8.84 -15.86 -19.02
N MET A 338 8.64 -15.33 -17.81
CA MET A 338 7.77 -14.18 -17.61
C MET A 338 8.34 -12.89 -18.20
N ARG A 339 9.67 -12.74 -18.25
CA ARG A 339 10.34 -11.65 -18.98
C ARG A 339 10.02 -11.71 -20.47
N VAL A 340 10.19 -12.88 -21.11
CA VAL A 340 9.88 -13.07 -22.53
C VAL A 340 8.41 -12.82 -22.82
N VAL A 341 7.51 -13.31 -21.98
CA VAL A 341 6.07 -13.05 -22.07
C VAL A 341 5.80 -11.57 -21.99
N ARG A 342 6.32 -10.89 -20.96
CA ARG A 342 6.14 -9.44 -20.77
C ARG A 342 6.62 -8.67 -21.99
N ASP A 343 7.84 -8.89 -22.46
CA ASP A 343 8.41 -8.13 -23.57
C ASP A 343 7.55 -8.27 -24.83
N ARG A 344 7.12 -9.50 -25.14
CA ARG A 344 6.17 -9.76 -26.24
C ARG A 344 4.84 -9.03 -26.03
N LEU A 345 4.27 -9.03 -24.82
CA LEU A 345 3.00 -8.34 -24.54
C LEU A 345 3.14 -6.81 -24.65
N LEU A 346 4.24 -6.24 -24.17
CA LEU A 346 4.52 -4.82 -24.27
C LEU A 346 4.69 -4.37 -25.72
N GLU A 347 5.33 -5.18 -26.56
CA GLU A 347 5.47 -4.93 -27.99
C GLU A 347 4.14 -5.09 -28.75
N THR A 348 3.43 -6.21 -28.52
CA THR A 348 2.21 -6.55 -29.28
C THR A 348 1.03 -5.64 -28.92
N TYR A 349 0.93 -5.23 -27.65
CA TYR A 349 -0.20 -4.48 -27.10
C TYR A 349 0.24 -3.12 -26.55
N ALA A 350 1.20 -2.48 -27.21
CA ALA A 350 1.72 -1.17 -26.84
C ALA A 350 0.59 -0.15 -26.57
N ALA A 351 0.67 0.55 -25.43
CA ALA A 351 -0.30 1.57 -25.00
C ALA A 351 -1.75 1.06 -24.85
N ARG A 352 -1.95 -0.26 -24.68
CA ARG A 352 -3.27 -0.87 -24.43
C ARG A 352 -3.37 -1.48 -23.04
N VAL A 353 -4.62 -1.75 -22.63
CA VAL A 353 -4.94 -2.54 -21.44
C VAL A 353 -5.08 -4.02 -21.81
N VAL A 354 -4.34 -4.87 -21.10
CA VAL A 354 -4.36 -6.33 -21.24
C VAL A 354 -4.81 -6.94 -19.92
N VAL A 355 -5.93 -7.65 -19.92
CA VAL A 355 -6.44 -8.43 -18.78
C VAL A 355 -5.99 -9.87 -18.95
N ALA A 356 -5.18 -10.40 -18.02
CA ALA A 356 -4.64 -11.75 -18.12
C ALA A 356 -5.07 -12.62 -16.94
N ALA A 357 -5.86 -13.66 -17.20
CA ALA A 357 -6.17 -14.69 -16.21
C ALA A 357 -5.00 -15.69 -16.11
N THR A 358 -4.31 -15.69 -14.98
CA THR A 358 -3.08 -16.47 -14.75
C THR A 358 -3.03 -17.00 -13.31
N HIS A 359 -1.84 -17.30 -12.80
CA HIS A 359 -1.61 -18.04 -11.56
C HIS A 359 -0.71 -17.29 -10.59
N LEU A 360 -0.43 -17.93 -9.46
CA LEU A 360 0.31 -17.34 -8.35
C LEU A 360 1.75 -16.97 -8.77
N THR A 361 2.50 -17.91 -9.36
CA THR A 361 3.92 -17.70 -9.65
C THR A 361 4.17 -16.68 -10.76
N PRO A 362 3.48 -16.73 -11.93
CA PRO A 362 3.61 -15.71 -12.96
C PRO A 362 3.40 -14.27 -12.45
N ILE A 363 2.37 -14.05 -11.63
CA ILE A 363 2.09 -12.73 -11.04
C ILE A 363 3.25 -12.30 -10.14
N LYS A 364 3.72 -13.20 -9.27
CA LYS A 364 4.85 -12.90 -8.38
C LYS A 364 6.14 -12.58 -9.12
N MET A 365 6.43 -13.25 -10.24
CA MET A 365 7.60 -12.95 -11.07
C MET A 365 7.54 -11.51 -11.59
N LEU A 366 6.42 -11.13 -12.22
CA LEU A 366 6.25 -9.80 -12.79
C LEU A 366 6.26 -8.71 -11.72
N VAL A 367 5.58 -8.93 -10.58
CA VAL A 367 5.60 -7.99 -9.45
C VAL A 367 7.01 -7.82 -8.89
N SER A 368 7.74 -8.92 -8.69
CA SER A 368 9.11 -8.87 -8.16
C SER A 368 10.04 -8.13 -9.10
N GLU A 369 9.89 -8.32 -10.41
CA GLU A 369 10.67 -7.59 -11.40
C GLU A 369 10.39 -6.08 -11.37
N VAL A 370 9.11 -5.67 -11.39
CA VAL A 370 8.73 -4.24 -11.37
C VAL A 370 9.23 -3.55 -10.11
N LEU A 371 9.17 -4.22 -8.96
CA LEU A 371 9.60 -3.67 -7.68
C LEU A 371 11.12 -3.83 -7.42
N GLY A 372 11.86 -4.50 -8.31
CA GLY A 372 13.28 -4.79 -8.12
C GLY A 372 13.57 -5.67 -6.89
N LEU A 373 12.64 -6.58 -6.55
CA LEU A 373 12.76 -7.44 -5.38
C LEU A 373 13.73 -8.60 -5.63
N PRO A 374 14.50 -9.01 -4.61
CA PRO A 374 15.31 -10.21 -4.71
C PRO A 374 14.40 -11.45 -4.74
N MET A 375 14.87 -12.53 -5.38
CA MET A 375 14.04 -13.69 -5.77
C MET A 375 13.32 -14.34 -4.58
N GLU A 376 13.93 -14.37 -3.39
CA GLU A 376 13.31 -14.91 -2.18
C GLU A 376 12.03 -14.17 -1.74
N SER A 377 11.79 -12.96 -2.25
CA SER A 377 10.58 -12.19 -1.95
C SER A 377 9.32 -12.84 -2.50
N VAL A 378 9.43 -13.73 -3.49
CA VAL A 378 8.29 -14.48 -4.04
C VAL A 378 7.61 -15.34 -2.98
N PHE A 379 8.33 -15.74 -1.92
CA PHE A 379 7.79 -16.48 -0.78
C PHE A 379 7.18 -15.58 0.31
N LYS A 380 7.32 -14.25 0.17
CA LYS A 380 6.86 -13.25 1.14
C LYS A 380 5.64 -12.45 0.65
N THR A 381 5.28 -12.58 -0.63
CA THR A 381 4.11 -11.92 -1.21
C THR A 381 2.91 -12.87 -1.23
N GLU A 382 1.76 -12.41 -0.77
CA GLU A 382 0.50 -13.13 -0.97
C GLU A 382 -0.21 -12.60 -2.22
N ILE A 383 -0.69 -13.50 -3.09
CA ILE A 383 -1.63 -13.20 -4.16
C ILE A 383 -2.80 -14.17 -3.96
N SER A 384 -3.93 -13.71 -3.44
CA SER A 384 -5.07 -14.55 -3.10
C SER A 384 -5.84 -14.99 -4.37
N PRO A 385 -6.60 -16.10 -4.35
CA PRO A 385 -7.44 -16.49 -5.50
C PRO A 385 -8.44 -15.40 -5.87
N ALA A 386 -8.72 -15.24 -7.18
CA ALA A 386 -9.54 -14.17 -7.75
C ALA A 386 -9.08 -12.74 -7.41
N SER A 387 -7.84 -12.55 -6.94
CA SER A 387 -7.28 -11.22 -6.75
C SER A 387 -6.81 -10.62 -8.07
N VAL A 388 -6.77 -9.29 -8.08
CA VAL A 388 -6.31 -8.46 -9.20
C VAL A 388 -5.00 -7.79 -8.81
N THR A 389 -4.03 -7.82 -9.72
CA THR A 389 -2.77 -7.07 -9.64
C THR A 389 -2.63 -6.26 -10.92
N VAL A 390 -2.35 -4.96 -10.81
CA VAL A 390 -2.23 -4.06 -11.96
C VAL A 390 -0.81 -3.53 -12.03
N LEU A 391 -0.16 -3.80 -13.16
CA LEU A 391 1.19 -3.35 -13.50
C LEU A 391 1.11 -2.45 -14.74
N ALA A 392 1.91 -1.40 -14.79
CA ALA A 392 1.96 -0.52 -15.97
C ALA A 392 3.42 -0.26 -16.39
N TRP A 393 3.68 -0.33 -17.69
CA TRP A 393 4.97 0.02 -18.29
C TRP A 393 4.82 1.22 -19.22
N TYR A 394 5.64 2.22 -19.01
CA TYR A 394 5.69 3.44 -19.82
C TYR A 394 6.69 3.29 -20.98
N PRO A 395 6.54 4.08 -22.06
CA PRO A 395 7.39 3.97 -23.26
C PRO A 395 8.90 4.11 -23.03
N ASP A 396 9.32 4.75 -21.94
CA ASP A 396 10.73 4.89 -21.55
C ASP A 396 11.28 3.70 -20.75
N GLY A 397 10.49 2.64 -20.58
CA GLY A 397 10.87 1.42 -19.88
C GLY A 397 10.61 1.43 -18.37
N ARG A 398 10.14 2.55 -17.80
CA ARG A 398 9.74 2.58 -16.38
C ARG A 398 8.47 1.78 -16.16
N ALA A 399 8.41 1.11 -15.02
CA ALA A 399 7.29 0.27 -14.63
C ALA A 399 6.81 0.60 -13.22
N VAL A 400 5.51 0.44 -12.98
CA VAL A 400 4.89 0.70 -11.67
C VAL A 400 3.88 -0.39 -11.32
N VAL A 401 3.76 -0.67 -10.02
CA VAL A 401 2.66 -1.47 -9.46
C VAL A 401 1.55 -0.51 -9.05
N ARG A 402 0.43 -0.50 -9.77
CA ARG A 402 -0.74 0.34 -9.46
C ARG A 402 -1.67 -0.32 -8.43
N LEU A 403 -1.71 -1.65 -8.42
CA LEU A 403 -2.51 -2.44 -7.48
C LEU A 403 -1.80 -3.78 -7.27
N LEU A 404 -1.73 -4.24 -6.02
CA LEU A 404 -1.22 -5.57 -5.68
C LEU A 404 -2.24 -6.32 -4.83
N ASN A 405 -2.62 -7.53 -5.27
CA ASN A 405 -3.50 -8.43 -4.53
C ASN A 405 -4.85 -7.80 -4.12
N GLY A 406 -5.44 -6.95 -4.96
CA GLY A 406 -6.74 -6.36 -4.70
C GLY A 406 -7.85 -7.39 -4.83
N ARG A 407 -8.67 -7.57 -3.80
CA ARG A 407 -9.77 -8.56 -3.78
C ARG A 407 -11.09 -7.94 -3.31
N PRO A 408 -12.04 -7.71 -4.22
CA PRO A 408 -13.38 -7.26 -3.85
C PRO A 408 -14.09 -8.27 -2.94
N GLY A 409 -14.70 -7.80 -1.87
CA GLY A 409 -15.44 -8.66 -0.93
C GLY A 409 -14.58 -9.70 -0.21
N GLY A 410 -13.26 -9.48 -0.12
CA GLY A 410 -12.37 -10.34 0.66
C GLY A 410 -12.74 -10.37 2.15
N PRO A 411 -12.33 -11.44 2.88
CA PRO A 411 -12.59 -11.53 4.31
C PRO A 411 -11.97 -10.33 5.04
N ALA A 412 -12.66 -9.84 6.09
CA ALA A 412 -12.12 -8.79 6.93
C ALA A 412 -10.75 -9.20 7.47
N LEU A 413 -9.78 -8.30 7.42
CA LEU A 413 -8.44 -8.51 7.97
C LEU A 413 -8.59 -8.92 9.45
N GLY A 414 -8.10 -10.11 9.81
CA GLY A 414 -8.21 -10.68 11.16
C GLY A 414 -9.25 -11.80 11.33
N THR A 415 -10.10 -12.06 10.33
CA THR A 415 -10.86 -13.31 10.28
C THR A 415 -9.97 -14.38 9.68
N GLY A 416 -9.26 -15.12 10.54
CA GLY A 416 -8.48 -16.26 10.11
C GLY A 416 -9.36 -17.21 9.30
N ALA A 417 -9.14 -17.29 7.99
CA ALA A 417 -9.56 -18.44 7.22
C ALA A 417 -8.76 -19.64 7.75
N GLY A 418 -9.32 -20.34 8.74
CA GLY A 418 -8.90 -21.65 9.24
C GLY A 418 -7.39 -21.81 9.42
N VAL A 419 -6.88 -21.42 10.59
CA VAL A 419 -5.65 -22.05 11.10
C VAL A 419 -6.09 -23.39 11.69
N GLY A 420 -5.95 -24.44 10.88
CA GLY A 420 -6.05 -25.84 11.28
C GLY A 420 -4.83 -26.55 10.74
#